data_AF-A0A069D2G3-F1
#
_entry.id   AF-A0A069D2G3-F1
#
_cell.length_a   1.000
_cell.length_b   1.000
_cell.length_c   1.000
_cell.angle_alpha   90.00
_cell.angle_beta   90.00
_cell.angle_gamma   90.00
#
_symmetry.space_group_name_H-M   'P 1'
#
loop_
_entity.id
_entity.type
_entity.pdbx_description
1 polymer ?
#
loop_
_entity_poly.entity_id
_entity_poly.type
_entity_poly.pdbx_seq_one_letter_code
_entity_poly.pdbx_strand_id
1 'polypeptide(L)'
;MNAQSADSLLRADLFRRCKTFRAFGRDSLLLATLAYNMGESRVLKSRLAQKLKAGYRDVYHDYITFRLINGKVSSQLEKRRKEEFNLLYNE
;
A
#
# COMPACT_ATOMS: atom_id res chain seq x y z
N MET A 1 -26.83 -10.32 0.33
CA MET A 1 -25.53 -10.35 -0.37
C MET A 1 -24.83 -11.65 0.01
N ASN A 2 -24.50 -12.52 -0.95
CA ASN A 2 -23.77 -13.77 -0.69
C ASN A 2 -22.26 -13.49 -0.59
N ALA A 3 -21.56 -14.21 0.28
CA ALA A 3 -20.12 -14.04 0.54
C ALA A 3 -19.26 -14.14 -0.75
N GLN A 4 -19.63 -15.03 -1.67
CA GLN A 4 -18.94 -15.19 -2.96
C GLN A 4 -19.04 -13.96 -3.88
N SER A 5 -20.17 -13.26 -3.84
CA SER A 5 -20.37 -12.02 -4.60
C SER A 5 -19.52 -10.88 -4.03
N ALA A 6 -19.41 -10.80 -2.69
CA ALA A 6 -18.56 -9.82 -2.02
C ALA A 6 -17.07 -10.05 -2.30
N ASP A 7 -16.64 -11.32 -2.26
CA ASP A 7 -15.25 -11.70 -2.52
C ASP A 7 -14.83 -11.45 -3.98
N SER A 8 -15.74 -11.68 -4.93
CA SER A 8 -15.52 -11.38 -6.36
C SER A 8 -15.40 -9.87 -6.61
N LEU A 9 -16.23 -9.06 -5.95
CA LEU A 9 -16.18 -7.60 -6.04
C LEU A 9 -14.86 -7.07 -5.44
N LEU A 10 -14.46 -7.62 -4.30
CA LEU A 10 -13.21 -7.30 -3.61
C LEU A 10 -12.00 -7.62 -4.48
N ARG A 11 -11.95 -8.82 -5.08
CA ARG A 11 -10.86 -9.20 -6.00
C ARG A 11 -10.82 -8.31 -7.22
N ALA A 12 -11.96 -7.99 -7.83
CA ALA A 12 -12.02 -7.12 -9.01
C ALA A 12 -11.48 -5.70 -8.70
N ASP A 13 -11.83 -5.14 -7.53
CA ASP A 13 -11.34 -3.84 -7.07
C ASP A 13 -9.83 -3.87 -6.79
N LEU A 14 -9.35 -4.91 -6.10
CA LEU A 14 -7.92 -5.15 -5.86
C LEU A 14 -7.12 -5.29 -7.15
N PHE A 15 -7.63 -6.04 -8.14
CA PHE A 15 -6.97 -6.21 -9.44
C PHE A 15 -6.83 -4.89 -10.19
N ARG A 16 -7.87 -4.04 -10.14
CA ARG A 16 -7.86 -2.73 -10.78
C ARG A 16 -6.79 -1.83 -10.14
N ARG A 17 -6.69 -1.86 -8.81
CA ARG A 17 -5.63 -1.17 -8.04
C ARG A 17 -4.23 -1.70 -8.36
N CYS A 18 -4.03 -3.03 -8.43
CA CYS A 18 -2.75 -3.64 -8.78
C CYS A 18 -2.25 -3.20 -10.17
N LYS A 19 -3.16 -3.01 -11.13
CA LYS A 19 -2.80 -2.53 -12.47
C LYS A 19 -2.18 -1.14 -12.43
N THR A 20 -2.66 -0.26 -11.54
CA THR A 20 -2.10 1.09 -11.33
C THR A 20 -0.64 1.05 -10.86
N PHE A 21 -0.28 0.10 -10.00
CA PHE A 21 1.06 0.01 -9.44
C PHE A 21 2.01 -0.87 -10.25
N ARG A 22 1.58 -1.46 -11.39
CA ARG A 22 2.40 -2.39 -12.19
C ARG A 22 3.74 -1.79 -12.66
N ALA A 23 3.81 -0.47 -12.83
CA ALA A 23 5.03 0.25 -13.19
C ALA A 23 6.14 0.18 -12.12
N PHE A 24 5.81 -0.22 -10.89
CA PHE A 24 6.75 -0.32 -9.77
C PHE A 24 7.41 -1.71 -9.63
N GLY A 25 7.11 -2.66 -10.54
CA GLY A 25 7.75 -3.97 -10.58
C GLY A 25 7.57 -4.78 -9.29
N ARG A 26 8.67 -5.14 -8.61
CA ARG A 26 8.61 -5.90 -7.35
C ARG A 26 7.85 -5.18 -6.24
N ASP A 27 7.81 -3.84 -6.27
CA ASP A 27 7.17 -3.03 -5.24
C ASP A 27 5.68 -2.80 -5.50
N SER A 28 5.15 -3.31 -6.62
CA SER A 28 3.74 -3.18 -6.99
C SER A 28 2.81 -3.74 -5.91
N LEU A 29 3.16 -4.88 -5.30
CA LEU A 29 2.32 -5.54 -4.30
C LEU A 29 2.28 -4.77 -2.98
N LEU A 30 3.43 -4.24 -2.55
CA LEU A 30 3.54 -3.38 -1.36
C LEU A 30 2.65 -2.14 -1.53
N LEU A 31 2.77 -1.46 -2.68
CA LEU A 31 2.00 -0.24 -2.94
C LEU A 31 0.50 -0.50 -3.15
N ALA A 32 0.13 -1.60 -3.79
CA ALA A 32 -1.27 -1.98 -3.95
C ALA A 32 -1.93 -2.27 -2.60
N THR A 33 -1.26 -2.99 -1.70
CA THR A 33 -1.74 -3.26 -0.33
C THR A 33 -1.93 -1.97 0.46
N LEU A 34 -0.99 -1.04 0.34
CA LEU A 34 -1.10 0.27 0.99
C LEU A 34 -2.27 1.09 0.41
N ALA A 35 -2.40 1.12 -0.92
CA ALA A 35 -3.43 1.86 -1.64
C ALA A 35 -4.83 1.29 -1.43
N TYR A 36 -4.97 0.00 -1.15
CA TYR A 36 -6.22 -0.59 -0.72
C TYR A 36 -6.77 0.13 0.52
N ASN A 37 -5.91 0.39 1.50
CA ASN A 37 -6.27 1.02 2.78
C ASN A 37 -6.32 2.55 2.73
N MET A 38 -5.42 3.19 1.98
CA MET A 38 -5.21 4.65 2.02
C MET A 38 -5.63 5.40 0.74
N GLY A 39 -6.05 4.66 -0.30
CA GLY A 39 -6.43 5.20 -1.61
C GLY A 39 -5.25 5.35 -2.58
N GLU A 40 -5.47 5.01 -3.85
CA GLU A 40 -4.46 5.02 -4.92
C GLU A 40 -3.79 6.39 -5.10
N SER A 41 -4.61 7.44 -5.19
CA SER A 41 -4.12 8.81 -5.43
C SER A 41 -3.17 9.31 -4.33
N ARG A 42 -3.45 8.93 -3.07
CA ARG A 42 -2.63 9.31 -1.92
C ARG A 42 -1.27 8.61 -1.96
N VAL A 43 -1.25 7.33 -2.33
CA VAL A 43 -0.01 6.55 -2.45
C VAL A 43 0.82 7.03 -3.64
N LEU A 44 0.22 7.23 -4.81
CA LEU A 44 0.95 7.67 -6.01
C LEU A 44 1.62 9.04 -5.87
N LYS A 45 0.99 9.97 -5.13
CA LYS A 45 1.53 11.32 -4.90
C LYS A 45 2.53 11.38 -3.75
N SER A 46 2.72 10.28 -3.02
CA SER A 46 3.58 10.25 -1.83
C SER A 46 5.08 10.24 -2.17
N ARG A 47 5.90 10.67 -1.20
CA ARG A 47 7.36 10.57 -1.28
C ARG A 47 7.85 9.13 -1.45
N LEU A 48 7.16 8.16 -0.83
CA LEU A 48 7.39 6.73 -1.01
C LEU A 48 7.36 6.34 -2.49
N ALA A 49 6.29 6.69 -3.20
CA ALA A 49 6.14 6.36 -4.62
C ALA A 49 7.20 7.06 -5.50
N GLN A 50 7.54 8.31 -5.18
CA GLN A 50 8.59 9.04 -5.90
C GLN A 50 9.96 8.37 -5.73
N LYS A 51 10.31 7.98 -4.49
CA LYS A 51 11.56 7.28 -4.19
C LYS A 51 11.65 5.93 -4.91
N LEU A 52 10.60 5.12 -4.85
CA LEU A 52 10.57 3.82 -5.52
C LEU A 52 10.69 3.96 -7.04
N LYS A 53 10.02 4.94 -7.65
CA LYS A 53 10.17 5.23 -9.09
C LYS A 53 11.59 5.63 -9.48
N ALA A 54 12.29 6.33 -8.60
CA ALA A 54 13.68 6.73 -8.80
C ALA A 54 14.70 5.64 -8.41
N GLY A 55 14.24 4.44 -8.02
CA GLY A 55 15.11 3.31 -7.64
C GLY A 55 15.66 3.38 -6.21
N TYR A 56 15.22 4.34 -5.40
CA TYR A 56 15.60 4.40 -3.99
C TYR A 56 14.88 3.33 -3.20
N ARG A 57 15.65 2.51 -2.49
CA ARG A 57 15.17 1.36 -1.71
C ARG A 57 15.03 1.66 -0.22
N ASP A 58 15.61 2.74 0.29
CA ASP A 58 15.40 3.18 1.67
C ASP A 58 14.11 4.01 1.78
N VAL A 59 13.01 3.28 1.97
CA VAL A 59 11.65 3.83 1.98
C VAL A 59 10.85 3.42 3.22
N TYR A 60 11.47 2.75 4.19
CA TYR A 60 10.79 2.28 5.40
C TYR A 60 10.12 3.44 6.15
N HIS A 61 10.88 4.53 6.38
CA HIS A 61 10.38 5.71 7.06
C HIS A 61 9.23 6.38 6.31
N ASP A 62 9.29 6.42 4.97
CA ASP A 62 8.19 6.93 4.16
C ASP A 62 6.95 6.02 4.25
N TYR A 63 7.13 4.71 4.29
CA TYR A 63 6.04 3.74 4.38
C TYR A 63 5.30 3.80 5.73
N ILE A 64 6.01 3.92 6.85
CA ILE A 64 5.37 3.97 8.18
C ILE A 64 4.66 5.31 8.45
N THR A 65 4.83 6.35 7.63
CA THR A 65 4.08 7.61 7.78
C THR A 65 2.58 7.43 7.51
N PHE A 66 2.21 6.38 6.78
CA PHE A 66 0.82 5.97 6.54
C PHE A 66 0.16 5.31 7.76
N ARG A 67 0.49 5.80 8.96
CA ARG A 67 -0.13 5.46 10.26
C ARG A 67 -0.98 6.57 10.85
N LEU A 68 -0.98 7.74 10.22
CA LEU A 68 -1.67 8.93 10.72
C LEU A 68 -3.16 8.91 10.31
N ILE A 69 -4.04 8.98 11.31
CA ILE A 69 -5.48 9.22 11.16
C ILE A 69 -5.76 10.64 11.64
N ASN A 70 -6.22 11.52 10.76
CA ASN A 70 -6.48 12.94 11.08
C ASN A 70 -5.29 13.61 11.80
N GLY A 71 -4.06 13.32 11.36
CA GLY A 71 -2.83 13.84 11.94
C GLY A 71 -2.36 13.15 13.23
N LYS A 72 -3.14 12.22 13.80
CA LYS A 72 -2.77 11.47 15.02
C LYS A 72 -2.21 10.11 14.67
N VAL A 73 -1.17 9.68 15.38
CA VAL A 73 -0.58 8.36 15.23
C VAL A 73 -1.56 7.30 15.76
N SER A 74 -1.91 6.33 14.92
CA SER A 74 -2.60 5.11 15.34
C SER A 74 -1.58 3.98 15.55
N SER A 75 -1.49 3.46 16.78
CA SER A 75 -0.61 2.35 17.14
C SER A 75 -0.94 1.07 16.37
N GLN A 76 -2.22 0.83 16.10
CA GLN A 76 -2.69 -0.33 15.33
C GLN A 76 -2.26 -0.24 13.87
N LEU A 77 -2.40 0.95 13.25
CA LEU A 77 -1.91 1.15 11.88
C LEU A 77 -0.40 1.08 11.83
N GLU A 78 0.31 1.60 12.83
CA GLU A 78 1.76 1.49 12.89
C GLU A 78 2.21 0.03 12.88
N LYS A 79 1.62 -0.82 13.73
CA LYS A 79 1.90 -2.26 13.77
C LYS A 79 1.62 -2.91 12.42
N ARG A 80 0.45 -2.65 11.83
CA ARG A 80 0.10 -3.17 10.49
C ARG A 80 1.09 -2.75 9.41
N ARG A 81 1.48 -1.46 9.37
CA ARG A 81 2.44 -0.96 8.36
C ARG A 81 3.81 -1.64 8.52
N LYS A 82 4.25 -1.91 9.76
CA LYS A 82 5.49 -2.66 10.02
C LYS A 82 5.40 -4.10 9.53
N GLU A 83 4.30 -4.79 9.81
CA GLU A 83 4.06 -6.17 9.35
C GLU A 83 3.98 -6.27 7.83
N GLU A 84 3.21 -5.39 7.18
CA GLU A 84 3.09 -5.32 5.73
C GLU A 84 4.45 -5.07 5.05
N PHE A 85 5.23 -4.13 5.59
CA PHE A 85 6.56 -3.84 5.05
C PHE A 85 7.48 -5.05 5.19
N ASN A 86 7.49 -5.69 6.36
CA ASN A 86 8.35 -6.85 6.59
C ASN A 86 7.97 -8.04 5.69
N LEU A 87 6.67 -8.26 5.46
CA LEU A 87 6.19 -9.34 4.60
C LEU A 87 6.42 -9.05 3.11
N LEU A 88 6.07 -7.84 2.64
CA LEU A 88 5.96 -7.55 1.21
C LEU A 88 7.18 -6.88 0.59
N TYR A 89 8.11 -6.38 1.41
CA TYR A 89 9.31 -5.66 0.92
C TYR A 89 10.62 -6.42 1.16
N ASN A 90 10.69 -7.19 2.26
CA ASN A 90 11.88 -7.96 2.62
C ASN A 90 11.87 -9.41 2.09
N GLU A 91 10.75 -9.87 1.50
CA GLU A 91 10.74 -11.03 0.58
C GLU A 91 11.43 -10.67 -0.75
#